data_AF-A0A0C2C058-F1
#
_entry.id   AF-A0A0C2C058-F1
#
_cell.length_a   1.000
_cell.length_b   1.000
_cell.length_c   1.000
_cell.angle_alpha   90.00
_cell.angle_beta   90.00
_cell.angle_gamma   90.00
#
_symmetry.space_group_name_H-M   'P 1'
#
loop_
_entity.id
_entity.type
_entity.pdbx_description
1 polymer ?
#
loop_
_entity_poly.entity_id
_entity_poly.type
_entity_poly.pdbx_seq_one_letter_code
_entity_poly.pdbx_strand_id
1 'polypeptide(L)'
;MDNSTAPTSSAAMRHETSDYVQMVLFLSFMAVGLPVNISTLIYMLRRYRHAKSFLLLLHINLNISDILVLGVYVPGLIGWLITLEWKGGALMCKVMRFVDVFVLAIRLDTVLKPTKDESHESLN
;
A
#
# COMPACT_ATOMS: atom_id res chain seq x y z
N MET A 1 47.98 -22.11 12.22
CA MET A 1 47.76 -20.70 11.83
C MET A 1 46.71 -20.72 10.76
N ASP A 2 45.48 -20.53 11.20
CA ASP A 2 44.29 -21.06 10.57
C ASP A 2 43.65 -19.88 9.86
N ASN A 3 43.43 -20.07 8.57
CA ASN A 3 42.98 -19.07 7.64
C ASN A 3 41.58 -18.54 8.03
N SER A 4 41.53 -17.45 8.79
CA SER A 4 40.31 -16.68 9.07
C SER A 4 39.79 -16.03 7.80
N THR A 5 39.22 -16.84 6.91
CA THR A 5 38.30 -16.37 5.88
C THR A 5 36.97 -16.15 6.60
N ALA A 6 36.77 -14.95 7.13
CA ALA A 6 35.44 -14.52 7.54
C ALA A 6 34.54 -14.61 6.30
N PRO A 7 33.49 -15.45 6.28
CA PRO A 7 32.47 -15.29 5.27
C PRO A 7 31.77 -13.99 5.60
N THR A 8 31.89 -13.05 4.67
CA THR A 8 31.20 -11.76 4.62
C THR A 8 29.71 -12.01 4.87
N SER A 9 29.28 -11.85 6.12
CA SER A 9 27.87 -11.98 6.52
C SER A 9 27.10 -10.70 6.17
N SER A 10 27.34 -10.15 4.97
CA SER A 10 26.56 -9.07 4.39
C SER A 10 25.41 -9.69 3.59
N ALA A 11 24.20 -9.58 4.13
CA ALA A 11 22.96 -9.57 3.35
C ALA A 11 22.64 -10.80 2.48
N ALA A 12 22.79 -12.02 3.02
CA ALA A 12 21.93 -13.11 2.56
C ALA A 12 20.51 -12.89 3.11
N MET A 13 19.83 -11.84 2.61
CA MET A 13 18.38 -11.71 2.71
C MET A 13 17.82 -12.97 2.05
N ARG A 14 17.32 -13.90 2.86
CA ARG A 14 16.66 -15.08 2.34
C ARG A 14 15.50 -14.59 1.48
N HIS A 15 15.50 -14.91 0.20
CA HIS A 15 14.28 -14.91 -0.59
C HIS A 15 13.39 -15.99 0.00
N GLU A 16 12.62 -15.64 1.02
CA GLU A 16 11.56 -16.47 1.52
C GLU A 16 10.49 -16.51 0.41
N THR A 17 9.89 -17.67 0.16
CA THR A 17 8.82 -17.85 -0.84
C THR A 17 7.69 -16.83 -0.71
N SER A 18 7.52 -16.27 0.49
CA SER A 18 6.66 -15.13 0.81
C SER A 18 6.87 -13.90 -0.09
N ASP A 19 8.11 -13.51 -0.38
CA ASP A 19 8.40 -12.28 -1.14
C ASP A 19 7.98 -12.44 -2.60
N TYR A 20 8.16 -13.63 -3.15
CA TYR A 20 7.73 -13.96 -4.52
C TYR A 20 6.20 -13.95 -4.62
N VAL A 21 5.51 -14.56 -3.66
CA VAL A 21 4.04 -14.54 -3.60
C VAL A 21 3.54 -13.09 -3.48
N GLN A 22 4.16 -12.30 -2.62
CA GLN A 22 3.81 -10.89 -2.43
C GLN A 22 4.02 -10.06 -3.71
N MET A 23 5.13 -10.26 -4.42
CA MET A 23 5.41 -9.61 -5.69
C MET A 23 4.36 -9.96 -6.75
N VAL A 24 4.02 -11.24 -6.89
CA VAL A 24 3.01 -11.72 -7.85
C VAL A 24 1.62 -11.14 -7.51
N LEU A 25 1.25 -11.12 -6.24
CA LEU A 25 -0.02 -10.53 -5.79
C LEU A 25 -0.09 -9.04 -6.14
N PHE A 26 0.96 -8.28 -5.85
CA PHE A 26 1.02 -6.85 -6.20
C PHE A 26 0.95 -6.58 -7.70
N LEU A 27 1.64 -7.39 -8.50
CA LEU A 27 1.52 -7.34 -9.96
C LEU A 27 0.10 -7.64 -10.44
N SER A 28 -0.56 -8.65 -9.86
CA SER A 28 -1.94 -9.00 -10.22
C SER A 28 -2.94 -7.90 -9.86
N PHE A 29 -2.81 -7.31 -8.67
CA PHE A 29 -3.65 -6.19 -8.22
C PHE A 29 -3.42 -4.94 -9.05
N MET A 30 -2.17 -4.66 -9.44
CA MET A 30 -1.88 -3.55 -10.35
C MET A 30 -2.48 -3.80 -11.73
N ALA A 31 -2.34 -5.01 -12.28
CA ALA A 31 -2.83 -5.36 -13.61
C ALA A 31 -4.35 -5.27 -13.74
N VAL A 32 -5.11 -5.62 -12.68
CA VAL A 32 -6.58 -5.57 -12.69
C VAL A 32 -7.10 -4.26 -12.10
N GLY A 33 -6.55 -3.81 -10.97
CA GLY A 33 -7.05 -2.66 -10.24
C GLY A 33 -6.82 -1.34 -10.97
N LEU A 34 -5.69 -1.17 -11.66
CA LEU A 34 -5.39 0.05 -12.41
C LEU A 34 -6.42 0.29 -13.55
N PRO A 35 -6.69 -0.65 -14.47
CA PRO A 35 -7.68 -0.42 -15.52
C PRO A 35 -9.12 -0.31 -14.98
N VAL A 36 -9.47 -1.02 -13.91
CA VAL A 36 -10.80 -0.93 -13.28
C VAL A 36 -11.02 0.47 -12.67
N ASN A 37 -10.07 0.97 -11.88
CA ASN A 37 -10.17 2.27 -11.24
C ASN A 37 -10.09 3.42 -12.26
N ILE A 38 -9.25 3.31 -13.30
CA ILE A 38 -9.20 4.29 -14.40
C ILE A 38 -10.51 4.34 -15.17
N SER A 39 -11.07 3.18 -15.53
CA SER A 39 -12.34 3.11 -16.26
C SER A 39 -13.48 3.73 -15.46
N THR A 40 -13.55 3.42 -14.16
CA THR A 40 -14.53 3.99 -13.24
C THR A 40 -14.36 5.50 -13.10
N LEU A 41 -13.12 5.98 -12.97
CA LEU A 41 -12.82 7.40 -12.88
C LEU A 41 -13.28 8.15 -14.15
N ILE A 42 -12.99 7.63 -15.34
CA ILE A 42 -13.42 8.25 -16.61
C ILE A 42 -14.95 8.32 -16.69
N TYR A 43 -15.64 7.23 -16.35
CA TYR A 43 -17.09 7.19 -16.34
C TYR A 43 -17.69 8.21 -15.35
N MET A 44 -17.17 8.25 -14.13
CA MET A 44 -17.65 9.15 -13.09
C MET A 44 -17.32 10.61 -13.38
N LEU A 45 -16.16 10.93 -13.97
CA LEU A 45 -15.81 12.29 -14.41
C LEU A 45 -16.73 12.79 -15.51
N ARG A 46 -17.10 11.92 -16.46
CA ARG A 46 -18.11 12.27 -17.48
C ARG A 46 -19.45 12.59 -16.82
N ARG A 47 -19.90 11.76 -15.88
CA ARG A 47 -21.16 11.99 -15.14
C ARG A 47 -21.10 13.26 -14.27
N TYR A 48 -19.97 13.50 -13.62
CA TYR A 48 -19.75 14.66 -12.74
C TYR A 48 -19.82 15.99 -13.49
N ARG A 49 -19.35 16.02 -14.75
CA ARG A 49 -19.51 17.21 -15.60
C ARG A 49 -20.97 17.58 -15.85
N HIS A 50 -21.88 16.61 -15.85
CA HIS A 50 -23.30 16.85 -16.07
C HIS A 50 -24.09 17.05 -14.77
N ALA A 51 -23.70 16.39 -13.68
CA ALA A 51 -24.37 16.50 -12.38
C ALA A 51 -23.34 16.55 -11.24
N LYS A 52 -23.24 17.70 -10.57
CA LYS A 52 -22.33 17.92 -9.45
C LYS A 52 -22.97 17.43 -8.16
N SER A 53 -22.66 16.19 -7.77
CA SER A 53 -23.12 15.60 -6.50
C SER A 53 -21.94 15.33 -5.57
N PHE A 54 -22.13 15.57 -4.27
CA PHE A 54 -21.10 15.33 -3.25
C PHE A 54 -20.64 13.86 -3.21
N LEU A 55 -21.57 12.91 -3.31
CA LEU A 55 -21.25 11.48 -3.37
C LEU A 55 -20.38 11.12 -4.57
N LEU A 56 -20.56 11.78 -5.72
CA LEU A 56 -19.71 11.58 -6.89
C LEU A 56 -18.28 12.11 -6.65
N LEU A 57 -18.15 13.26 -5.99
CA LEU A 57 -16.84 13.85 -5.70
C LEU A 57 -16.03 12.98 -4.72
N LEU A 58 -16.70 12.43 -3.70
CA LEU A 58 -16.09 11.46 -2.78
C LEU A 58 -15.60 10.22 -3.54
N HIS A 59 -16.43 9.67 -4.42
CA HIS A 59 -16.09 8.49 -5.22
C HIS A 59 -14.93 8.76 -6.20
N ILE A 60 -14.85 9.97 -6.77
CA ILE A 60 -13.73 10.39 -7.62
C ILE A 60 -12.43 10.45 -6.80
N ASN A 61 -12.45 11.09 -5.63
CA ASN A 61 -11.26 11.17 -4.76
C ASN A 61 -10.77 9.79 -4.31
N LEU A 62 -11.69 8.86 -4.05
CA LEU A 62 -11.35 7.48 -3.73
C LEU A 62 -10.62 6.80 -4.89
N ASN A 63 -11.23 6.78 -6.09
CA ASN A 63 -10.60 6.20 -7.29
C ASN A 63 -9.25 6.83 -7.64
N ILE A 64 -9.10 8.15 -7.44
CA ILE A 64 -7.80 8.83 -7.62
C ILE A 64 -6.78 8.29 -6.62
N SER A 65 -7.16 8.14 -5.36
CA SER A 65 -6.29 7.59 -4.32
C SER A 65 -5.88 6.15 -4.65
N ASP A 66 -6.80 5.32 -5.13
CA ASP A 66 -6.50 3.94 -5.53
C ASP A 66 -5.54 3.88 -6.73
N ILE A 67 -5.72 4.73 -7.74
CA ILE A 67 -4.78 4.83 -8.88
C ILE A 67 -3.41 5.28 -8.40
N LEU A 68 -3.34 6.22 -7.46
CA LEU A 68 -2.08 6.66 -6.85
C LEU A 68 -1.42 5.52 -6.10
N VAL A 69 -2.15 4.79 -5.26
CA VAL A 69 -1.59 3.65 -4.51
C VAL A 69 -1.12 2.55 -5.46
N LEU A 70 -1.95 2.11 -6.40
CA LEU A 70 -1.61 1.02 -7.32
C LEU A 70 -0.55 1.42 -8.36
N GLY A 71 -0.53 2.67 -8.81
CA GLY A 71 0.39 3.16 -9.83
C GLY A 71 1.71 3.69 -9.29
N VAL A 72 1.77 4.04 -8.00
CA VAL A 72 2.91 4.74 -7.41
C VAL A 72 3.49 4.02 -6.20
N TYR A 73 2.66 3.67 -5.22
CA TYR A 73 3.10 2.98 -4.01
C TYR A 73 3.55 1.54 -4.31
N VAL A 74 2.71 0.78 -5.01
CA VAL A 74 2.97 -0.63 -5.32
C VAL A 74 4.24 -0.81 -6.19
N PRO A 75 4.45 -0.04 -7.28
CA PRO A 75 5.68 -0.15 -8.07
C PRO A 75 6.92 0.33 -7.31
N GLY A 76 6.77 1.33 -6.43
CA GLY A 76 7.83 1.76 -5.54
C GLY A 76 8.26 0.65 -4.57
N LEU A 77 7.30 -0.15 -4.09
CA LEU A 77 7.55 -1.28 -3.19
C LEU A 77 8.26 -2.42 -3.93
N ILE A 78 7.81 -2.73 -5.16
CA ILE A 78 8.49 -3.70 -6.04
C ILE A 78 9.92 -3.24 -6.34
N GLY A 79 10.10 -1.95 -6.65
CA GLY A 79 11.41 -1.36 -6.89
C GLY A 79 12.33 -1.47 -5.68
N TRP A 80 11.83 -1.15 -4.48
CA TRP A 80 12.57 -1.29 -3.21
C TRP A 80 12.98 -2.74 -2.94
N LEU A 81 12.08 -3.70 -3.16
CA LEU A 81 12.38 -5.13 -3.01
C LEU A 81 13.47 -5.60 -3.99
N ILE A 82 13.52 -5.05 -5.20
CA ILE A 82 14.50 -5.46 -6.22
C ILE A 82 15.86 -4.81 -6.00
N THR A 83 15.92 -3.52 -5.65
CA THR A 83 17.18 -2.78 -5.66
C THR A 83 17.90 -2.72 -4.32
N LEU A 84 17.25 -3.09 -3.20
CA LEU A 84 17.76 -2.95 -1.81
C LEU A 84 18.25 -1.53 -1.43
N GLU A 85 18.08 -0.57 -2.33
CA GLU A 85 18.53 0.82 -2.29
C GLU A 85 17.39 1.70 -2.82
N TRP A 86 17.00 2.74 -2.07
CA TRP A 86 15.86 3.59 -2.41
C TRP A 86 16.23 4.58 -3.53
N LYS A 87 15.89 4.24 -4.78
CA LYS A 87 16.01 5.18 -5.92
C LYS A 87 14.72 5.94 -6.26
N GLY A 88 13.65 5.76 -5.49
CA GLY A 88 12.33 6.38 -5.75
C GLY A 88 12.23 7.89 -5.48
N GLY A 89 13.27 8.51 -4.93
CA GLY A 89 13.28 9.94 -4.59
C GLY A 89 12.36 10.31 -3.41
N ALA A 90 12.28 11.61 -3.10
CA ALA A 90 11.61 12.11 -1.88
C ALA A 90 10.07 12.01 -1.92
N LEU A 91 9.47 12.18 -3.10
CA LEU A 91 8.00 12.14 -3.27
C LEU A 91 7.46 10.76 -2.95
N MET A 92 8.05 9.71 -3.52
CA MET A 92 7.67 8.32 -3.30
C MET A 92 7.77 7.92 -1.82
N CYS A 93 8.84 8.37 -1.14
CA CYS A 93 9.08 8.05 0.26
C CYS A 93 7.98 8.66 1.15
N LYS A 94 7.59 9.90 0.84
CA LYS A 94 6.53 10.60 1.55
C LYS A 94 5.16 9.94 1.35
N VAL A 95 4.88 9.47 0.13
CA VAL A 95 3.66 8.70 -0.18
C VAL A 95 3.64 7.38 0.58
N MET A 96 4.76 6.65 0.62
CA MET A 96 4.82 5.39 1.38
C MET A 96 4.52 5.57 2.85
N ARG A 97 5.17 6.54 3.49
CA ARG A 97 4.90 6.85 4.90
C ARG A 97 3.46 7.25 5.15
N PHE A 98 2.83 7.95 4.23
CA PHE A 98 1.43 8.33 4.37
C PHE A 98 0.51 7.10 4.36
N VAL A 99 0.75 6.16 3.43
CA VAL A 99 -0.01 4.90 3.34
C VAL A 99 0.21 4.03 4.58
N ASP A 100 1.44 3.92 5.07
CA ASP A 100 1.75 3.12 6.26
C ASP A 100 1.00 3.64 7.49
N VAL A 101 0.97 4.96 7.70
CA VAL A 101 0.21 5.58 8.80
C VAL A 101 -1.29 5.35 8.62
N PHE A 102 -1.80 5.42 7.39
CA PHE A 102 -3.21 5.15 7.10
C PHE A 102 -3.60 3.69 7.40
N VAL A 103 -2.77 2.73 6.99
CA VAL A 103 -2.98 1.30 7.28
C VAL A 103 -2.92 1.04 8.78
N LEU A 104 -1.94 1.64 9.48
CA LEU A 104 -1.83 1.54 10.93
C LEU A 104 -3.05 2.14 11.64
N ALA A 105 -3.55 3.29 11.18
CA ALA A 105 -4.75 3.90 11.74
C ALA A 105 -5.99 3.01 11.56
N ILE A 106 -6.18 2.40 10.39
CA ILE A 106 -7.27 1.46 10.14
C ILE A 106 -7.14 0.21 11.02
N ARG A 107 -5.94 -0.37 11.08
CA ARG A 107 -5.65 -1.54 11.93
C ARG A 107 -5.92 -1.22 13.40
N LEU A 108 -5.47 -0.06 13.86
CA LEU A 108 -5.65 0.40 15.23
C LEU A 108 -7.14 0.52 15.59
N ASP A 109 -7.96 1.12 14.71
CA ASP A 109 -9.41 1.22 14.93
C ASP A 109 -10.08 -0.16 15.07
N THR A 110 -9.67 -1.14 14.25
CA THR A 110 -10.19 -2.51 14.34
C THR A 110 -9.73 -3.26 15.60
N VAL A 111 -8.52 -2.97 16.10
CA VAL A 111 -7.92 -3.64 17.28
C VAL A 111 -8.32 -2.96 18.59
N LEU A 112 -8.61 -1.65 18.60
CA LEU A 112 -9.11 -0.95 19.79
C LEU A 112 -10.61 -1.16 20.02
N LYS A 113 -11.37 -1.56 19.00
CA LYS A 113 -12.78 -1.93 19.13
C LYS A 113 -13.04 -3.00 20.20
N PRO A 114 -12.33 -4.15 20.23
CA PRO A 114 -12.54 -5.18 21.25
C PRO A 114 -12.15 -4.70 22.66
N THR A 115 -11.12 -3.86 22.82
CA THR A 115 -10.70 -3.37 24.13
C THR A 115 -11.69 -2.35 24.71
N LYS A 116 -12.38 -1.59 23.86
CA LYS A 116 -13.41 -0.64 24.31
C LYS A 116 -14.67 -1.37 24.81
N ASP A 117 -15.07 -2.46 24.15
CA ASP A 117 -16.18 -3.32 24.62
C ASP A 117 -15.83 -4.06 25.91
N GLU A 118 -14.61 -4.59 26.06
CA GLU A 118 -14.16 -5.28 27.28
C GLU A 118 -14.09 -4.34 28.49
N SER A 119 -13.76 -3.04 28.28
CA SER A 119 -13.76 -2.02 29.33
C SER A 119 -15.16 -1.49 29.70
N HIS A 120 -16.17 -1.65 28.85
CA HIS A 120 -17.55 -1.32 29.16
C HIS A 120 -18.29 -2.48 29.85
N GLU A 121 -17.90 -3.74 29.59
CA GLU A 121 -18.44 -4.92 30.28
C GLU A 121 -17.83 -5.14 31.68
N SER A 122 -16.61 -4.66 31.94
CA SER A 122 -15.98 -4.75 33.28
C SER A 122 -16.37 -3.61 34.25
N LEU A 123 -17.25 -2.70 33.82
CA LEU A 123 -17.77 -1.56 34.59
C LEU A 123 -19.28 -1.67 34.89
N ASN A 124 -19.89 -2.82 34.58
CA ASN A 124 -21.29 -3.16 34.88
C ASN A 124 -21.37 -4.50 35.61
#